data_AF-A0A382Z6G7-F1
#
_entry.id   AF-A0A382Z6G7-F1
#
_cell.length_a   1.000
_cell.length_b   1.000
_cell.length_c   1.000
_cell.angle_alpha   90.00
_cell.angle_beta   90.00
_cell.angle_gamma   90.00
#
_symmetry.space_group_name_H-M   'P 1'
#
loop_
_entity.id
_entity.type
_entity.pdbx_description
1 polymer ?
#
loop_
_entity_poly.entity_id
_entity_poly.type
_entity_poly.pdbx_seq_one_letter_code
_entity_poly.pdbx_strand_id
1 'polypeptide(L)'
;DEDDPTKQGDIVAEFDPGLEQTISDKIELSARIDYTDDYKDPRKGIRNILYYDRQTASKESEPSFDVITNDLQIYIPVLEKSTLVFDLTTSDAIMKKKGETNLEVLKVQNGFNYCGGNSECEQNALNLANTQLAINSNGTSTPLGGSDRLRSYPGGRYQGAHMIYFATELRWNFSSEASEEFNSFFFQDLIDELQVALFLEQGSVSEEKSDLGKTVKASYGTGFRLVNASGNLYRADFAAGDEGPAFTLIIQYPWAYRI
;
A
#
# COMPACT_ATOMS: atom_id res chain seq x y z
N ASP A 1 0.91 28.21 -33.99
CA ASP A 1 -0.50 28.42 -33.62
C ASP A 1 -0.63 28.53 -32.11
N GLU A 2 -1.53 29.39 -31.64
CA GLU A 2 -1.89 29.46 -30.21
C GLU A 2 -2.71 28.24 -29.75
N ASP A 3 -3.20 27.43 -30.70
CA ASP A 3 -4.04 26.25 -30.46
C ASP A 3 -3.31 24.90 -30.63
N ASP A 4 -1.99 24.86 -30.43
CA ASP A 4 -1.23 23.61 -30.48
C ASP A 4 -1.36 22.84 -29.14
N PRO A 5 -2.11 21.72 -29.09
CA PRO A 5 -2.34 20.97 -27.86
C PRO A 5 -1.10 20.21 -27.36
N THR A 6 0.00 20.22 -28.13
CA THR A 6 1.29 19.61 -27.75
C THR A 6 2.28 20.61 -27.14
N LYS A 7 1.92 21.89 -27.11
CA LYS A 7 2.75 22.94 -26.54
C LYS A 7 2.70 22.83 -25.01
N GLN A 8 3.81 22.39 -24.42
CA GLN A 8 3.96 22.30 -22.98
C GLN A 8 3.75 23.69 -22.38
N GLY A 9 2.75 23.85 -21.51
CA GLY A 9 2.42 25.12 -20.88
C GLY A 9 3.56 25.63 -20.00
N ASP A 10 3.55 26.94 -19.71
CA ASP A 10 4.52 27.54 -18.81
C ASP A 10 4.29 27.03 -17.38
N ILE A 11 5.36 26.59 -16.72
CA ILE A 11 5.31 26.16 -15.32
C ILE A 11 5.05 27.38 -14.45
N VAL A 12 3.84 27.46 -13.90
CA VAL A 12 3.41 28.57 -13.03
C VAL A 12 3.99 28.43 -11.61
N ALA A 13 4.08 27.19 -11.12
CA ALA A 13 4.75 26.85 -9.87
C ALA A 13 5.13 25.36 -9.89
N GLU A 14 6.29 25.03 -9.34
CA GLU A 14 6.69 23.65 -9.07
C GLU A 14 6.34 23.33 -7.62
N PHE A 15 5.55 22.28 -7.42
CA PHE A 15 5.22 21.76 -6.11
C PHE A 15 6.04 20.51 -5.87
N ASP A 16 6.48 20.32 -4.63
CA ASP A 16 7.06 19.05 -4.20
C ASP A 16 6.06 17.91 -4.48
N PRO A 17 6.54 16.67 -4.74
CA PRO A 17 5.67 15.52 -4.90
C PRO A 17 4.73 15.35 -3.69
N GLY A 18 3.68 14.52 -3.86
CA GLY A 18 2.67 14.29 -2.82
C GLY A 18 3.30 14.14 -1.43
N LEU A 19 2.74 14.88 -0.46
CA LEU A 19 3.35 15.08 0.84
C LEU A 19 3.60 13.74 1.57
N GLU A 20 4.83 13.23 1.46
CA GLU A 20 5.32 12.10 2.25
C GLU A 20 6.10 12.64 3.46
N GLN A 21 5.43 12.74 4.62
CA GLN A 21 6.14 13.12 5.85
C GLN A 21 6.79 11.89 6.47
N THR A 22 8.12 11.81 6.35
CA THR A 22 8.92 10.96 7.22
C THR A 22 9.23 11.73 8.49
N ILE A 23 8.63 11.32 9.60
CA ILE A 23 8.86 11.94 10.91
C ILE A 23 10.18 11.40 11.48
N SER A 24 11.03 12.29 12.00
CA SER A 24 12.45 12.04 12.32
C SER A 24 12.69 10.87 13.28
N ASP A 25 11.78 10.63 14.23
CA ASP A 25 11.93 9.59 15.25
C ASP A 25 10.79 8.56 15.14
N LYS A 26 11.07 7.43 14.47
CA LYS A 26 10.17 6.28 14.34
C LYS A 26 10.61 5.14 15.26
N ILE A 27 9.68 4.63 16.06
CA ILE A 27 9.82 3.33 16.73
C ILE A 27 8.82 2.38 16.09
N GLU A 28 9.28 1.26 15.56
CA GLU A 28 8.44 0.21 15.00
C GLU A 28 8.59 -1.07 15.83
N LEU A 29 7.46 -1.63 16.25
CA LEU A 29 7.37 -2.91 16.94
C LEU A 29 6.36 -3.79 16.22
N SER A 30 6.71 -5.06 16.00
CA SER A 30 5.78 -6.03 15.44
C SER A 30 5.69 -7.28 16.31
N ALA A 31 4.48 -7.82 16.44
CA ALA A 31 4.20 -9.09 17.08
C ALA A 31 3.48 -9.99 16.09
N ARG A 32 4.00 -11.19 15.87
CA ARG A 32 3.43 -12.17 14.93
C ARG A 32 3.03 -13.44 15.65
N ILE A 33 1.80 -13.88 15.40
CA ILE A 33 1.33 -15.23 15.72
C ILE A 33 1.11 -15.94 14.38
N ASP A 34 1.91 -16.97 14.13
CA ASP A 34 1.88 -17.71 12.87
C ASP A 34 1.59 -19.18 13.16
N TYR A 35 0.39 -19.63 12.79
CA TYR A 35 -0.05 -21.03 12.87
C TYR A 35 -0.39 -21.53 11.47
N THR A 36 0.55 -21.33 10.55
CA THR A 36 0.49 -21.86 9.18
C THR A 36 1.32 -23.13 9.05
N ASP A 37 1.00 -23.93 8.03
CA ASP A 37 1.72 -25.15 7.68
C ASP A 37 3.09 -24.90 7.04
N ASP A 38 3.21 -23.81 6.27
CA ASP A 38 4.48 -23.32 5.73
C ASP A 38 4.62 -21.81 5.99
N TYR A 39 5.86 -21.32 6.14
CA TYR A 39 6.12 -19.91 6.40
C TYR A 39 6.09 -19.05 5.13
N LYS A 40 6.63 -19.56 4.02
CA LYS A 40 6.83 -18.86 2.75
C LYS A 40 5.63 -18.97 1.82
N ASP A 41 5.00 -20.14 1.77
CA ASP A 41 3.77 -20.37 1.01
C ASP A 41 2.71 -21.12 1.84
N PRO A 42 2.09 -20.45 2.82
CA PRO A 42 1.03 -21.05 3.61
C PRO A 42 -0.12 -21.56 2.74
N ARG A 43 -0.55 -22.80 3.00
CA ARG A 43 -1.74 -23.41 2.37
C ARG A 43 -2.85 -23.69 3.36
N LYS A 44 -2.51 -23.77 4.64
CA LYS A 44 -3.46 -24.01 5.72
C LYS A 44 -3.02 -23.28 6.97
N GLY A 45 -3.98 -22.62 7.61
CA GLY A 45 -3.79 -22.05 8.94
C GLY A 45 -4.17 -20.59 9.03
N ILE A 46 -3.62 -19.93 10.03
CA ILE A 46 -3.92 -18.54 10.36
C ILE A 46 -2.63 -17.82 10.73
N ARG A 47 -2.51 -16.59 10.25
CA ARG A 47 -1.42 -15.68 10.59
C ARG A 47 -2.01 -14.37 11.02
N ASN A 48 -1.57 -13.85 12.16
CA ASN A 48 -1.89 -12.49 12.57
C ASN A 48 -0.60 -11.74 12.89
N ILE A 49 -0.50 -10.52 12.38
CA ILE A 49 0.61 -9.61 12.68
C ILE A 49 0.02 -8.32 13.21
N LEU A 50 0.51 -7.89 14.37
CA LEU A 50 0.23 -6.58 14.94
C LEU A 50 1.47 -5.72 14.77
N TYR A 51 1.30 -4.55 14.16
CA TYR A 51 2.32 -3.52 14.06
C TYR A 51 1.95 -2.34 14.94
N TYR A 52 2.95 -1.80 15.62
CA TYR A 52 2.88 -0.56 16.37
C TYR A 52 4.00 0.36 15.88
N ASP A 53 3.61 1.46 15.26
CA ASP A 53 4.51 2.50 14.81
C ASP A 53 4.29 3.77 15.63
N ARG A 54 5.32 4.28 16.27
CA ARG A 54 5.27 5.61 16.90
C ARG A 54 5.89 6.64 15.98
N GLN A 55 5.15 7.71 15.71
CA GLN A 55 5.59 8.89 14.98
C GLN A 55 5.74 10.06 15.95
N THR A 56 6.96 10.54 16.17
CA THR A 56 7.24 11.63 17.13
C THR A 56 7.70 12.90 16.43
N ALA A 57 6.92 13.97 16.56
CA ALA A 57 7.23 15.29 16.01
C ALA A 57 8.65 15.76 16.37
N SER A 58 9.38 16.25 15.38
CA SER A 58 10.69 16.88 15.58
C SER A 58 10.58 18.38 15.81
N LYS A 59 9.45 18.98 15.44
CA LYS A 59 9.14 20.41 15.58
C LYS A 59 7.76 20.63 16.18
N GLU A 60 7.51 21.82 16.72
CA GLU A 60 6.20 22.18 17.27
C GLU A 60 5.06 22.14 16.25
N SER A 61 5.35 22.44 14.99
CA SER A 61 4.36 22.45 13.90
C SER A 61 4.04 21.05 13.35
N GLU A 62 4.74 20.02 13.77
CA GLU A 62 4.55 18.64 13.31
C GLU A 62 3.66 17.85 14.28
N PRO A 63 2.84 16.91 13.78
CA PRO A 63 2.02 16.06 14.62
C PRO A 63 2.82 14.90 15.22
N SER A 64 2.38 14.41 16.37
CA SER A 64 2.83 13.13 16.95
C SER A 64 1.66 12.19 17.13
N PHE A 65 1.76 10.98 16.59
CA PHE A 65 0.72 9.96 16.68
C PHE A 65 1.32 8.56 16.70
N ASP A 66 0.56 7.62 17.24
CA ASP A 66 0.87 6.20 17.10
C ASP A 66 0.00 5.60 15.99
N VAL A 67 0.49 4.62 15.25
CA VAL A 67 -0.28 3.83 14.30
C VAL A 67 -0.31 2.40 14.79
N ILE A 68 -1.51 1.82 14.89
CA ILE A 68 -1.70 0.42 15.20
C ILE A 68 -2.31 -0.26 13.97
N THR A 69 -1.61 -1.26 13.44
CA THR A 69 -2.09 -2.05 12.30
C THR A 69 -2.24 -3.50 12.70
N ASN A 70 -3.41 -4.09 12.46
CA ASN A 70 -3.63 -5.53 12.57
C ASN A 70 -3.81 -6.10 11.17
N ASP A 71 -3.03 -7.12 10.84
CA ASP A 71 -3.07 -7.85 9.58
C ASP A 71 -3.41 -9.32 9.90
N LEU A 72 -4.60 -9.76 9.49
CA LEU A 72 -5.10 -11.11 9.71
C LEU A 72 -5.23 -11.83 8.37
N GLN A 73 -4.53 -12.95 8.24
CA GLN A 73 -4.57 -13.82 7.09
C GLN A 73 -5.06 -15.22 7.47
N ILE A 74 -5.99 -15.75 6.70
CA ILE A 74 -6.55 -17.10 6.89
C ILE A 74 -6.37 -17.88 5.59
N TYR A 75 -5.80 -19.08 5.72
CA TYR A 75 -5.45 -19.97 4.62
C TYR A 75 -6.29 -21.23 4.72
N ILE A 76 -7.12 -21.47 3.71
CA ILE A 76 -8.01 -22.62 3.65
C ILE A 76 -7.61 -23.48 2.45
N PRO A 77 -7.15 -24.72 2.65
CA PRO A 77 -6.85 -25.60 1.53
C PRO A 77 -8.15 -25.96 0.79
N VAL A 78 -8.12 -25.83 -0.52
CA VAL A 78 -9.25 -26.14 -1.42
C VAL A 78 -8.73 -26.94 -2.62
N LEU A 79 -9.57 -27.80 -3.19
CA LEU A 79 -9.12 -28.76 -4.22
C LEU A 79 -7.97 -29.63 -3.68
N GLU A 80 -7.17 -30.27 -4.55
CA GLU A 80 -6.08 -31.13 -4.09
C GLU A 80 -4.85 -30.36 -3.60
N LYS A 81 -4.53 -29.22 -4.23
CA LYS A 81 -3.29 -28.46 -3.97
C LYS A 81 -3.49 -26.95 -3.84
N SER A 82 -4.72 -26.45 -4.03
CA SER A 82 -4.98 -25.00 -4.09
C SER A 82 -5.32 -24.44 -2.71
N THR A 83 -5.27 -23.12 -2.59
CA THR A 83 -5.53 -22.42 -1.33
C THR A 83 -6.45 -21.24 -1.58
N LEU A 84 -7.49 -21.10 -0.76
CA LEU A 84 -8.26 -19.87 -0.66
C LEU A 84 -7.69 -19.06 0.51
N VAL A 85 -7.31 -17.82 0.22
CA VAL A 85 -6.72 -16.89 1.19
C VAL A 85 -7.69 -15.76 1.44
N PHE A 86 -7.88 -15.43 2.71
CA PHE A 86 -8.56 -14.22 3.15
C PHE A 86 -7.55 -13.34 3.87
N ASP A 87 -7.55 -12.06 3.54
CA ASP A 87 -6.74 -11.02 4.19
C ASP A 87 -7.69 -9.95 4.73
N LEU A 88 -7.56 -9.62 6.01
CA LEU A 88 -8.24 -8.50 6.66
C LEU A 88 -7.16 -7.66 7.34
N THR A 89 -6.93 -6.45 6.84
CA THR A 89 -6.06 -5.48 7.48
C THR A 89 -6.89 -4.31 8.01
N THR A 90 -6.65 -3.92 9.27
CA THR A 90 -7.18 -2.68 9.86
C THR A 90 -6.03 -1.83 10.36
N SER A 91 -6.08 -0.52 10.18
CA SER A 91 -5.07 0.39 10.72
C SER A 91 -5.71 1.67 11.25
N ASP A 92 -5.27 2.10 12.43
CA ASP A 92 -5.76 3.32 13.10
C ASP A 92 -4.57 4.20 13.51
N ALA A 93 -4.62 5.47 13.15
CA ALA A 93 -3.78 6.53 13.71
C ALA A 93 -4.41 7.06 15.00
N ILE A 94 -3.61 7.17 16.06
CA ILE A 94 -4.03 7.59 17.39
C ILE A 94 -3.24 8.85 17.75
N MET A 95 -3.91 9.99 17.62
CA MET A 95 -3.28 11.27 17.89
C MET A 95 -2.80 11.44 19.32
N LYS A 96 -1.55 11.89 19.48
CA LYS A 96 -0.99 12.35 20.76
C LYS A 96 -0.86 13.86 20.82
N LYS A 97 -0.39 14.48 19.74
CA LYS A 97 -0.18 15.92 19.61
C LYS A 97 -0.52 16.36 18.20
N LYS A 98 -1.38 17.37 18.06
CA LYS A 98 -1.66 17.99 16.76
C LYS A 98 -0.49 18.87 16.31
N GLY A 99 -0.23 18.89 15.01
CA GLY A 99 0.69 19.84 14.39
C GLY A 99 0.04 21.21 14.18
N GLU A 100 0.56 21.98 13.23
CA GLU A 100 -0.08 23.23 12.79
C GLU A 100 -1.43 22.93 12.13
N THR A 101 -2.50 23.58 12.59
CA THR A 101 -3.87 23.36 12.10
C THR A 101 -4.52 24.63 11.56
N ASN A 102 -3.79 25.74 11.51
CA ASN A 102 -4.21 26.96 10.85
C ASN A 102 -4.04 26.83 9.34
N LEU A 103 -5.17 26.66 8.63
CA LEU A 103 -5.19 26.49 7.17
C LEU A 103 -4.48 27.62 6.41
N GLU A 104 -4.55 28.87 6.89
CA GLU A 104 -3.87 29.98 6.22
C GLU A 104 -2.34 29.88 6.33
N VAL A 105 -1.83 29.38 7.47
CA VAL A 105 -0.39 29.08 7.62
C VAL A 105 -0.01 27.93 6.69
N LEU A 106 -0.81 26.86 6.65
CA LEU A 106 -0.54 25.68 5.81
C LEU A 106 -0.60 26.02 4.31
N LYS A 107 -1.50 26.89 3.87
CA LYS A 107 -1.55 27.37 2.48
C LYS A 107 -0.25 28.05 2.07
N VAL A 108 0.26 28.95 2.93
CA VAL A 108 1.53 29.63 2.67
C VAL A 108 2.69 28.64 2.62
N GLN A 109 2.73 27.66 3.53
CA GLN A 109 3.75 26.61 3.54
C GLN A 109 3.70 25.72 2.29
N ASN A 110 2.49 25.46 1.75
CA ASN A 110 2.27 24.67 0.53
C ASN A 110 2.25 25.54 -0.74
N GLY A 111 2.91 26.71 -0.72
CA GLY A 111 3.22 27.47 -1.92
C GLY A 111 2.10 28.34 -2.50
N PHE A 112 0.97 28.52 -1.79
CA PHE A 112 -0.18 29.30 -2.29
C PHE A 112 0.21 30.72 -2.74
N ASN A 113 1.11 31.40 -2.02
CA ASN A 113 1.53 32.77 -2.34
C ASN A 113 2.33 32.88 -3.65
N TYR A 114 2.88 31.77 -4.16
CA TYR A 114 3.64 31.75 -5.42
C TYR A 114 2.74 31.62 -6.65
N CYS A 115 1.45 31.33 -6.47
CA CYS A 115 0.52 31.11 -7.58
C CYS A 115 0.12 32.37 -8.34
N GLY A 116 0.35 33.57 -7.79
CA GLY A 116 0.15 34.84 -8.49
C GLY A 116 -1.27 35.08 -9.03
N GLY A 117 -2.30 34.48 -8.41
CA GLY A 117 -3.69 34.57 -8.86
C GLY A 117 -4.14 33.49 -9.85
N ASN A 118 -3.28 32.50 -10.18
CA ASN A 118 -3.68 31.36 -11.01
C ASN A 118 -4.56 30.40 -10.19
N SER A 119 -5.82 30.23 -10.61
CA SER A 119 -6.83 29.46 -9.86
C SER A 119 -6.51 27.96 -9.73
N GLU A 120 -5.87 27.35 -10.74
CA GLU A 120 -5.51 25.92 -10.69
C GLU A 120 -4.35 25.68 -9.71
N CYS A 121 -3.34 26.57 -9.75
CA CYS A 121 -2.24 26.55 -8.80
C CYS A 121 -2.75 26.76 -7.36
N GLU A 122 -3.60 27.76 -7.15
CA GLU A 122 -4.18 28.06 -5.84
C GLU A 122 -5.02 26.89 -5.30
N GLN A 123 -5.79 26.22 -6.18
CA GLN A 123 -6.56 25.04 -5.81
C GLN A 123 -5.64 23.86 -5.45
N ASN A 124 -4.54 23.66 -6.16
CA ASN A 124 -3.57 22.61 -5.85
C ASN A 124 -2.88 22.88 -4.50
N ALA A 125 -2.41 24.10 -4.25
CA ALA A 125 -1.84 24.50 -2.97
C ALA A 125 -2.84 24.34 -1.82
N LEU A 126 -4.12 24.68 -2.06
CA LEU A 126 -5.20 24.46 -1.09
C LEU A 126 -5.44 22.98 -0.82
N ASN A 127 -5.41 22.12 -1.85
CA ASN A 127 -5.56 20.68 -1.68
C ASN A 127 -4.43 20.10 -0.82
N LEU A 128 -3.17 20.48 -1.09
CA LEU A 128 -2.01 20.09 -0.28
C LEU A 128 -2.13 20.58 1.17
N ALA A 129 -2.55 21.84 1.37
CA ALA A 129 -2.78 22.39 2.70
C ALA A 129 -3.88 21.65 3.47
N ASN A 130 -4.96 21.22 2.81
CA ASN A 130 -6.01 20.41 3.43
C ASN A 130 -5.52 18.99 3.77
N THR A 131 -4.72 18.36 2.90
CA THR A 131 -4.06 17.08 3.21
C THR A 131 -3.16 17.21 4.43
N GLN A 132 -2.32 18.25 4.47
CA GLN A 132 -1.47 18.52 5.64
C GLN A 132 -2.29 18.80 6.89
N LEU A 133 -3.40 19.53 6.79
CA LEU A 133 -4.31 19.81 7.90
C LEU A 133 -4.90 18.51 8.47
N ALA A 134 -5.32 17.59 7.60
CA ALA A 134 -5.85 16.29 7.99
C ALA A 134 -4.79 15.47 8.75
N ILE A 135 -3.59 15.34 8.18
CA ILE A 135 -2.46 14.65 8.83
C ILE A 135 -2.11 15.31 10.16
N ASN A 136 -2.05 16.65 10.23
CA ASN A 136 -1.73 17.38 11.46
C ASN A 136 -2.82 17.24 12.53
N SER A 137 -4.06 16.98 12.12
CA SER A 137 -5.21 16.89 13.01
C SER A 137 -5.45 15.48 13.52
N ASN A 138 -5.24 14.47 12.66
CA ASN A 138 -5.73 13.10 12.86
C ASN A 138 -4.63 12.04 12.69
N GLY A 139 -3.49 12.40 12.11
CA GLY A 139 -2.43 11.47 11.74
C GLY A 139 -2.78 10.71 10.46
N THR A 140 -1.94 9.73 10.09
CA THR A 140 -2.22 8.83 8.97
C THR A 140 -2.02 7.38 9.40
N SER A 141 -2.98 6.53 9.06
CA SER A 141 -2.84 5.09 9.19
C SER A 141 -2.00 4.53 8.05
N THR A 142 -1.80 3.21 8.04
CA THR A 142 -1.27 2.50 6.86
C THR A 142 -2.13 2.82 5.63
N PRO A 143 -1.52 3.22 4.50
CA PRO A 143 -2.26 3.59 3.30
C PRO A 143 -2.75 2.38 2.50
N LEU A 144 -3.64 2.63 1.53
CA LEU A 144 -3.99 1.67 0.48
C LEU A 144 -3.35 2.06 -0.86
N GLY A 145 -3.23 1.06 -1.74
CA GLY A 145 -2.54 1.13 -3.02
C GLY A 145 -1.14 0.50 -2.95
N GLY A 146 -0.56 0.22 -4.11
CA GLY A 146 0.74 -0.44 -4.25
C GLY A 146 0.62 -1.95 -4.43
N SER A 147 1.70 -2.68 -4.19
CA SER A 147 1.79 -4.10 -4.54
C SER A 147 0.96 -5.04 -3.66
N ASP A 148 0.55 -4.64 -2.45
CA ASP A 148 0.00 -5.58 -1.47
C ASP A 148 -1.47 -5.33 -1.11
N ARG A 149 -1.99 -4.12 -1.29
CA ARG A 149 -3.36 -3.75 -0.90
C ARG A 149 -3.96 -2.82 -1.95
N LEU A 150 -4.96 -3.29 -2.68
CA LEU A 150 -5.52 -2.61 -3.86
C LEU A 150 -4.47 -2.46 -4.98
N ARG A 151 -4.09 -3.60 -5.56
CA ARG A 151 -3.00 -3.74 -6.54
C ARG A 151 -3.13 -2.94 -7.83
N SER A 152 -4.32 -2.45 -8.17
CA SER A 152 -4.53 -1.60 -9.34
C SER A 152 -4.14 -0.14 -9.15
N TYR A 153 -3.80 0.30 -7.93
CA TYR A 153 -3.55 1.70 -7.61
C TYR A 153 -2.07 1.95 -7.24
N PRO A 154 -1.55 3.16 -7.48
CA PRO A 154 -0.21 3.54 -7.01
C PRO A 154 -0.05 3.35 -5.49
N GLY A 155 1.18 3.09 -5.05
CA GLY A 155 1.50 3.03 -3.61
C GLY A 155 1.12 4.33 -2.90
N GLY A 156 0.48 4.22 -1.73
CA GLY A 156 0.10 5.41 -0.96
C GLY A 156 -1.07 6.22 -1.55
N ARG A 157 -1.77 5.70 -2.57
CA ARG A 157 -2.82 6.42 -3.30
C ARG A 157 -3.97 6.89 -2.42
N TYR A 158 -4.37 6.08 -1.43
CA TYR A 158 -5.44 6.42 -0.50
C TYR A 158 -4.92 6.44 0.94
N GLN A 159 -5.10 7.57 1.60
CA GLN A 159 -4.61 7.86 2.94
C GLN A 159 -5.74 8.41 3.80
N GLY A 160 -5.63 8.21 5.10
CA GLY A 160 -6.55 8.72 6.12
C GLY A 160 -6.11 8.26 7.50
N ALA A 161 -6.74 8.78 8.54
CA ALA A 161 -6.44 8.37 9.92
C ALA A 161 -6.91 6.95 10.27
N HIS A 162 -7.87 6.41 9.52
CA HIS A 162 -8.41 5.06 9.70
C HIS A 162 -8.44 4.32 8.36
N MET A 163 -8.13 3.03 8.39
CA MET A 163 -8.12 2.16 7.23
C MET A 163 -8.70 0.78 7.56
N ILE A 164 -9.50 0.25 6.63
CA ILE A 164 -9.87 -1.16 6.58
C ILE A 164 -9.68 -1.69 5.17
N TYR A 165 -9.13 -2.89 5.07
CA TYR A 165 -8.85 -3.59 3.83
C TYR A 165 -9.27 -5.04 3.97
N PHE A 166 -9.88 -5.57 2.92
CA PHE A 166 -10.24 -6.97 2.82
C PHE A 166 -9.89 -7.49 1.43
N ALA A 167 -9.30 -8.68 1.37
CA ALA A 167 -9.09 -9.39 0.12
C ALA A 167 -9.43 -10.86 0.23
N THR A 168 -9.79 -11.43 -0.91
CA THR A 168 -9.92 -12.86 -1.11
C THR A 168 -9.10 -13.25 -2.34
N GLU A 169 -8.25 -14.26 -2.20
CA GLU A 169 -7.36 -14.73 -3.25
C GLU A 169 -7.43 -16.26 -3.39
N LEU A 170 -7.79 -16.75 -4.57
CA LEU A 170 -7.66 -18.17 -4.92
C LEU A 170 -6.28 -18.40 -5.52
N ARG A 171 -5.44 -19.13 -4.80
CA ARG A 171 -4.11 -19.58 -5.24
C ARG A 171 -4.22 -20.98 -5.81
N TRP A 172 -4.21 -21.07 -7.13
CA TRP A 172 -4.17 -22.34 -7.84
C TRP A 172 -2.73 -22.78 -8.06
N ASN A 173 -2.34 -23.83 -7.33
CA ASN A 173 -1.00 -24.40 -7.38
C ASN A 173 -0.90 -25.52 -8.42
N PHE A 174 0.09 -25.40 -9.29
CA PHE A 174 0.53 -26.42 -10.22
C PHE A 174 1.88 -26.94 -9.71
N SER A 175 1.87 -28.11 -9.07
CA SER A 175 3.12 -28.80 -8.81
C SER A 175 3.63 -29.35 -10.14
N SER A 176 4.82 -28.93 -10.57
CA SER A 176 5.60 -29.81 -11.45
C SER A 176 6.05 -31.02 -10.62
N GLU A 177 6.21 -32.19 -11.23
CA GLU A 177 7.06 -33.20 -10.62
C GLU A 177 8.47 -32.60 -10.59
N ALA A 178 8.89 -32.08 -9.44
CA ALA A 178 10.16 -31.39 -9.23
C ALA A 178 11.33 -32.11 -9.94
N SER A 179 11.74 -31.61 -11.12
CA SER A 179 12.92 -32.08 -11.86
C SER A 179 13.17 -31.39 -13.22
N GLU A 180 12.37 -30.41 -13.66
CA GLU A 180 12.70 -29.67 -14.89
C GLU A 180 13.60 -28.46 -14.56
N GLU A 181 14.88 -28.56 -14.95
CA GLU A 181 15.78 -27.42 -14.96
C GLU A 181 15.24 -26.34 -15.91
N PHE A 182 14.82 -25.20 -15.38
CA PHE A 182 14.50 -24.06 -16.22
C PHE A 182 15.78 -23.27 -16.48
N ASN A 183 16.40 -23.50 -17.64
CA ASN A 183 17.62 -22.80 -18.05
C ASN A 183 17.27 -21.68 -19.04
N SER A 184 17.13 -20.47 -18.52
CA SER A 184 17.02 -19.24 -19.31
C SER A 184 18.17 -18.30 -18.98
N PHE A 185 18.41 -17.28 -19.81
CA PHE A 185 19.48 -16.31 -19.57
C PHE A 185 19.40 -15.61 -18.21
N PHE A 186 18.20 -15.51 -17.62
CA PHE A 186 17.95 -14.83 -16.34
C PHE A 186 17.73 -15.79 -15.15
N PHE A 187 17.41 -17.06 -15.42
CA PHE A 187 17.05 -18.06 -14.40
C PHE A 187 17.77 -19.37 -14.69
N GLN A 188 18.65 -19.78 -13.77
CA GLN A 188 19.30 -21.08 -13.75
C GLN A 188 19.01 -21.73 -12.40
N ASP A 189 17.79 -22.24 -12.22
CA ASP A 189 17.38 -22.92 -10.99
C ASP A 189 16.23 -23.90 -11.24
N LEU A 190 16.02 -24.82 -10.30
CA LEU A 190 14.89 -25.73 -10.28
C LEU A 190 13.63 -24.95 -9.86
N ILE A 191 12.57 -25.08 -10.67
CA ILE A 191 11.24 -24.57 -10.32
C ILE A 191 10.64 -25.55 -9.30
N ASP A 192 10.34 -25.05 -8.10
CA ASP A 192 9.73 -25.85 -7.03
C ASP A 192 8.21 -25.78 -7.15
N GLU A 193 7.66 -24.58 -7.35
CA GLU A 193 6.22 -24.37 -7.46
C GLU A 193 5.83 -23.26 -8.43
N LEU A 194 4.79 -23.54 -9.22
CA LEU A 194 4.09 -22.59 -10.08
C LEU A 194 2.68 -22.34 -9.54
N GLN A 195 2.32 -21.08 -9.38
CA GLN A 195 1.01 -20.70 -8.82
C GLN A 195 0.38 -19.59 -9.65
N VAL A 196 -0.92 -19.73 -9.93
CA VAL A 196 -1.77 -18.67 -10.47
C VAL A 196 -2.72 -18.22 -9.37
N ALA A 197 -2.71 -16.93 -9.06
CA ALA A 197 -3.60 -16.30 -8.11
C ALA A 197 -4.72 -15.56 -8.85
N LEU A 198 -5.95 -15.66 -8.36
CA LEU A 198 -7.08 -14.82 -8.74
C LEU A 198 -7.54 -14.07 -7.51
N PHE A 199 -7.60 -12.74 -7.55
CA PHE A 199 -7.87 -11.94 -6.36
C PHE A 199 -8.98 -10.90 -6.56
N LEU A 200 -9.68 -10.64 -5.46
CA LEU A 200 -10.65 -9.57 -5.29
C LEU A 200 -10.29 -8.81 -4.02
N GLU A 201 -10.22 -7.50 -4.09
CA GLU A 201 -9.72 -6.63 -3.03
C GLU A 201 -10.65 -5.44 -2.86
N GLN A 202 -10.89 -5.05 -1.62
CA GLN A 202 -11.68 -3.88 -1.26
C GLN A 202 -11.03 -3.17 -0.07
N GLY A 203 -11.09 -1.85 -0.05
CA GLY A 203 -10.60 -1.09 1.08
C GLY A 203 -11.25 0.28 1.20
N SER A 204 -11.18 0.84 2.39
CA SER A 204 -11.70 2.15 2.73
C SER A 204 -10.72 2.87 3.64
N VAL A 205 -10.57 4.18 3.43
CA VAL A 205 -9.85 5.08 4.32
C VAL A 205 -10.78 6.22 4.73
N SER A 206 -10.62 6.75 5.94
CA SER A 206 -11.35 7.92 6.41
C SER A 206 -10.59 8.68 7.49
N GLU A 207 -10.88 9.97 7.61
CA GLU A 207 -10.40 10.80 8.73
C GLU A 207 -11.14 10.48 10.03
N GLU A 208 -12.42 10.11 9.93
CA GLU A 208 -13.28 9.77 11.07
C GLU A 208 -13.66 8.30 11.03
N LYS A 209 -13.53 7.59 12.15
CA LYS A 209 -13.84 6.15 12.23
C LYS A 209 -15.29 5.81 11.91
N SER A 210 -16.22 6.73 12.18
CA SER A 210 -17.66 6.58 11.86
C SER A 210 -17.96 6.67 10.36
N ASP A 211 -17.02 7.18 9.56
CA ASP A 211 -17.12 7.29 8.11
C ASP A 211 -16.43 6.13 7.38
N LEU A 212 -15.68 5.30 8.09
CA LEU A 212 -14.97 4.16 7.52
C LEU A 212 -15.95 3.17 6.87
N GLY A 213 -15.70 2.82 5.62
CA GLY A 213 -16.58 1.95 4.81
C GLY A 213 -17.70 2.68 4.05
N LYS A 214 -17.89 3.99 4.22
CA LYS A 214 -18.86 4.76 3.40
C LYS A 214 -18.38 4.94 1.96
N THR A 215 -17.07 5.08 1.77
CA THR A 215 -16.42 5.11 0.47
C THR A 215 -15.48 3.92 0.37
N VAL A 216 -15.73 3.03 -0.58
CA VAL A 216 -14.93 1.81 -0.79
C VAL A 216 -14.28 1.87 -2.16
N LYS A 217 -13.00 1.50 -2.20
CA LYS A 217 -12.22 1.26 -3.41
C LYS A 217 -12.05 -0.23 -3.61
N ALA A 218 -12.09 -0.66 -4.87
CA ALA A 218 -11.99 -2.06 -5.23
C ALA A 218 -10.92 -2.27 -6.29
N SER A 219 -10.30 -3.44 -6.26
CA SER A 219 -9.28 -3.92 -7.20
C SER A 219 -9.51 -5.41 -7.41
N TYR A 220 -9.28 -5.90 -8.62
CA TYR A 220 -9.33 -7.33 -8.92
C TYR A 220 -8.31 -7.67 -9.99
N GLY A 221 -7.89 -8.93 -10.04
CA GLY A 221 -6.87 -9.31 -10.99
C GLY A 221 -6.37 -10.73 -10.88
N THR A 222 -5.26 -10.96 -11.55
CA THR A 222 -4.54 -12.23 -11.52
C THR A 222 -3.08 -12.02 -11.23
N GLY A 223 -2.51 -12.94 -10.45
CA GLY A 223 -1.09 -13.00 -10.14
C GLY A 223 -0.49 -14.30 -10.67
N PHE A 224 0.76 -14.24 -11.08
CA PHE A 224 1.58 -15.40 -11.38
C PHE A 224 2.74 -15.43 -10.40
N ARG A 225 2.98 -16.58 -9.78
CA ARG A 225 4.01 -16.76 -8.78
C ARG A 225 4.87 -17.97 -9.12
N LEU A 226 6.18 -17.76 -9.11
CA LEU A 226 7.19 -18.80 -9.27
C LEU A 226 8.07 -18.82 -8.03
N VAL A 227 8.09 -19.95 -7.36
CA VAL A 227 8.98 -20.23 -6.22
C VAL A 227 10.03 -21.21 -6.71
N ASN A 228 11.30 -20.83 -6.61
CA ASN A 228 12.40 -21.70 -6.99
C ASN A 228 13.01 -22.40 -5.77
N ALA A 229 13.79 -23.46 -6.01
CA ALA A 229 14.44 -24.24 -4.96
C ALA A 229 15.45 -23.42 -4.14
N SER A 230 16.10 -22.40 -4.73
CA SER A 230 16.96 -21.48 -3.99
C SER A 230 16.21 -20.50 -3.05
N GLY A 231 14.88 -20.48 -3.11
CA GLY A 231 14.02 -19.71 -2.21
C GLY A 231 13.77 -18.26 -2.64
N ASN A 232 14.10 -17.91 -3.89
CA ASN A 232 13.64 -16.69 -4.54
C ASN A 232 12.16 -16.79 -4.87
N LEU A 233 11.51 -15.63 -4.88
CA LEU A 233 10.13 -15.47 -5.26
C LEU A 233 10.04 -14.48 -6.42
N TYR A 234 9.46 -14.93 -7.53
CA TYR A 234 9.07 -14.07 -8.65
C TYR A 234 7.55 -13.99 -8.68
N ARG A 235 7.02 -12.77 -8.64
CA ARG A 235 5.58 -12.53 -8.65
C ARG A 235 5.25 -11.44 -9.67
N ALA A 236 4.32 -11.72 -10.57
CA ALA A 236 3.82 -10.77 -11.54
C ALA A 236 2.30 -10.64 -11.38
N ASP A 237 1.81 -9.44 -11.09
CA ASP A 237 0.39 -9.18 -10.93
C ASP A 237 -0.12 -8.27 -12.05
N PHE A 238 -1.29 -8.59 -12.55
CA PHE A 238 -2.11 -7.74 -13.40
C PHE A 238 -3.43 -7.45 -12.68
N ALA A 239 -3.64 -6.20 -12.31
CA ALA A 239 -4.81 -5.75 -11.56
C ALA A 239 -5.58 -4.69 -12.32
N ALA A 240 -6.88 -4.56 -12.08
CA ALA A 240 -7.75 -3.53 -12.63
C ALA A 240 -8.63 -2.91 -11.54
N GLY A 241 -8.79 -1.59 -11.61
CA GLY A 241 -9.62 -0.78 -10.72
C GLY A 241 -10.31 0.36 -11.48
N ASP A 242 -10.89 1.32 -10.75
CA ASP A 242 -11.57 2.47 -11.38
C ASP A 242 -10.59 3.47 -12.04
N GLU A 243 -9.32 3.47 -11.62
CA GLU A 243 -8.22 4.26 -12.22
C GLU A 243 -7.51 3.55 -13.39
N GLY A 244 -7.97 2.35 -13.77
CA GLY A 244 -7.42 1.57 -14.89
C GLY A 244 -6.59 0.35 -14.45
N PRO A 245 -5.89 -0.30 -15.40
CA PRO A 245 -5.08 -1.48 -15.12
C PRO A 245 -3.67 -1.10 -14.61
N ALA A 246 -3.12 -1.94 -13.74
CA ALA A 246 -1.73 -1.86 -13.29
C ALA A 246 -1.03 -3.21 -13.43
N PHE A 247 0.27 -3.15 -13.74
CA PHE A 247 1.16 -4.30 -13.77
C PHE A 247 2.27 -4.12 -12.75
N THR A 248 2.51 -5.14 -11.93
CA THR A 248 3.59 -5.14 -10.95
C THR A 248 4.44 -6.40 -11.10
N LEU A 249 5.76 -6.25 -11.15
CA LEU A 249 6.72 -7.35 -11.10
C LEU A 249 7.55 -7.23 -9.82
N ILE A 250 7.53 -8.29 -9.01
CA ILE A 250 8.24 -8.39 -7.74
C ILE A 250 9.28 -9.51 -7.86
N ILE A 251 10.52 -9.19 -7.51
CA ILE A 251 11.63 -10.13 -7.45
C ILE A 251 12.18 -10.08 -6.03
N GLN A 252 11.93 -11.13 -5.24
CA GLN A 252 12.40 -11.24 -3.87
C GLN A 252 13.50 -12.30 -3.76
N TYR A 253 14.67 -11.88 -3.29
CA TYR A 253 15.78 -12.77 -2.95
C TYR A 253 15.61 -13.32 -1.53
N PRO A 254 16.15 -14.51 -1.22
CA PRO A 254 15.81 -15.28 -0.01
C PRO A 254 16.37 -14.60 1.25
N TRP A 255 17.34 -13.70 1.09
CA TRP A 255 18.01 -12.99 2.18
C TRP A 255 17.28 -11.69 2.57
N ALA A 256 16.24 -11.31 1.82
CA ALA A 256 15.40 -10.15 2.10
C ALA A 256 14.29 -10.44 3.15
N TYR A 257 14.13 -11.69 3.59
CA TYR A 257 13.34 -12.01 4.78
C TYR A 257 14.10 -11.60 6.06
N ARG A 258 14.37 -10.31 6.23
CA ARG A 258 14.72 -9.75 7.54
C ARG A 258 13.48 -9.05 8.09
N ILE A 259 12.79 -9.82 8.93
CA ILE A 259 11.95 -9.47 10.10
C ILE A 259 11.14 -8.19 9.97
#